data_AF-A0A960IIQ0-F1
#
_entry.id   AF-A0A960IIQ0-F1
#
_cell.length_a   1.000
_cell.length_b   1.000
_cell.length_c   1.000
_cell.angle_alpha   90.00
_cell.angle_beta   90.00
_cell.angle_gamma   90.00
#
_symmetry.space_group_name_H-M   'P 1'
#
loop_
_entity.id
_entity.type
_entity.pdbx_description
1 polymer ?
#
loop_
_entity_poly.entity_id
_entity_poly.type
_entity_poly.pdbx_seq_one_letter_code
_entity_poly.pdbx_strand_id
1 'polypeptide(L)' 'MAEDLNDEVIDALWCGATRSRDIAERLGHGEVEIRAALEQLLAAGSVVRHGEKAGDLHWKLVRPTG' A
#
# COMPACT_ATOMS: atom_id res chain seq x y z
N MET A 1 -7.59 -1.49 -15.40
CA MET A 1 -8.35 -0.81 -14.33
C MET A 1 -7.77 -1.07 -12.94
N ALA A 2 -7.13 -2.22 -12.66
CA ALA A 2 -6.43 -2.46 -11.38
C ALA A 2 -4.96 -1.97 -11.35
N GLU A 3 -4.31 -1.87 -12.51
CA GLU A 3 -2.93 -1.36 -12.61
C GLU A 3 -2.81 0.11 -12.20
N ASP A 4 -3.81 0.94 -12.56
CA ASP A 4 -3.86 2.36 -12.21
C ASP A 4 -3.83 2.57 -10.68
N LEU A 5 -4.69 1.82 -9.96
CA LEU A 5 -4.76 1.89 -8.51
C LEU A 5 -3.48 1.39 -7.82
N ASN A 6 -2.83 0.37 -8.38
CA ASN A 6 -1.58 -0.14 -7.83
C ASN A 6 -0.45 0.90 -7.94
N ASP A 7 -0.35 1.61 -9.07
CA ASP A 7 0.60 2.71 -9.25
C ASP A 7 0.30 3.88 -8.29
N GLU A 8 -0.97 4.26 -8.12
CA GLU A 8 -1.36 5.29 -7.16
C GLU A 8 -1.03 4.92 -5.71
N VAL A 9 -1.24 3.65 -5.33
CA VAL A 9 -0.86 3.13 -4.00
C VAL A 9 0.66 3.16 -3.81
N ILE A 10 1.44 2.83 -4.85
CA ILE A 10 2.90 2.93 -4.83
C ILE A 10 3.34 4.40 -4.66
N ASP A 11 2.74 5.33 -5.40
CA ASP A 11 3.04 6.77 -5.27
C ASP A 11 2.70 7.29 -3.86
N ALA A 12 1.55 6.89 -3.31
CA ALA A 12 1.15 7.24 -1.95
C ALA A 12 2.18 6.74 -0.92
N LEU A 13 2.64 5.50 -1.07
CA LEU A 13 3.70 4.93 -0.22
C LEU A 13 5.03 5.69 -0.37
N TRP A 14 5.40 6.12 -1.58
CA TRP A 14 6.56 6.97 -1.85
C TRP A 14 6.44 8.34 -1.19
N CYS A 15 5.23 8.92 -1.17
CA CYS A 15 4.91 10.16 -0.47
C CYS A 15 4.88 10.03 1.06
N GLY A 16 5.02 8.82 1.61
CA GLY A 16 5.07 8.55 3.06
C GLY A 16 3.75 8.05 3.67
N ALA A 17 2.72 7.81 2.86
CA ALA A 17 1.47 7.21 3.33
C ALA A 17 1.68 5.71 3.58
N THR A 18 1.95 5.34 4.82
CA THR A 18 2.28 3.94 5.18
C THR A 18 1.07 3.13 5.65
N ARG A 19 -0.07 3.76 5.97
CA ARG A 19 -1.27 3.05 6.49
C ARG A 19 -2.34 2.96 5.40
N SER A 20 -3.04 1.82 5.34
CA SER A 20 -4.13 1.62 4.36
C SER A 20 -5.19 2.71 4.42
N ARG A 21 -5.54 3.15 5.64
CA ARG A 21 -6.48 4.26 5.84
C ARG A 21 -5.95 5.59 5.29
N ASP A 22 -4.68 5.91 5.54
CA ASP A 22 -4.07 7.17 5.08
C ASP A 22 -3.99 7.21 3.54
N ILE A 23 -3.61 6.08 2.94
CA ILE A 23 -3.62 5.90 1.48
C ILE A 23 -5.04 6.05 0.94
N ALA A 24 -6.04 5.44 1.57
CA ALA A 24 -7.45 5.56 1.18
C ALA A 24 -7.98 7.00 1.27
N GLU A 25 -7.70 7.71 2.36
CA GLU A 25 -8.08 9.12 2.55
C GLU A 25 -7.38 10.04 1.53
N ARG A 26 -6.12 9.73 1.16
CA ARG A 26 -5.35 10.49 0.18
C ARG A 26 -5.83 10.29 -1.25
N LEU A 27 -6.07 9.04 -1.63
CA LEU A 27 -6.51 8.69 -2.99
C LEU A 27 -8.03 8.87 -3.18
N GLY A 28 -8.79 9.04 -2.10
CA GLY A 28 -10.25 9.13 -2.16
C GLY A 28 -10.94 7.80 -2.47
N HIS A 29 -10.26 6.68 -2.18
CA HIS A 29 -10.73 5.32 -2.43
C HIS A 29 -11.21 4.61 -1.16
N GLY A 30 -11.92 3.49 -1.31
CA GLY A 30 -12.31 2.66 -0.17
C GLY A 30 -11.10 1.93 0.43
N GLU A 31 -11.03 1.86 1.77
CA GLU A 31 -9.96 1.11 2.47
C GLU A 31 -9.87 -0.37 2.03
N VAL A 32 -11.02 -0.97 1.67
CA VAL A 32 -11.10 -2.34 1.15
C VAL A 32 -10.38 -2.47 -0.19
N GLU A 33 -10.54 -1.49 -1.09
CA GLU A 33 -9.89 -1.48 -2.41
C GLU A 33 -8.38 -1.29 -2.26
N ILE A 34 -7.98 -0.34 -1.41
CA ILE A 34 -6.56 -0.11 -1.09
C ILE A 34 -5.93 -1.35 -0.48
N ARG A 35 -6.63 -2.03 0.42
CA ARG A 35 -6.14 -3.27 1.01
C ARG A 35 -5.98 -4.38 -0.03
N ALA A 36 -6.93 -4.53 -0.95
CA ALA A 36 -6.82 -5.49 -2.04
C ALA A 36 -5.61 -5.18 -2.95
N ALA A 37 -5.39 -3.92 -3.30
CA ALA A 37 -4.23 -3.46 -4.07
C ALA A 37 -2.91 -3.75 -3.32
N LEU A 38 -2.84 -3.44 -2.03
CA LEU A 38 -1.68 -3.72 -1.19
C LEU A 38 -1.38 -5.22 -1.07
N GLU A 39 -2.40 -6.08 -0.99
CA GLU A 39 -2.20 -7.53 -0.99
C GLU A 39 -1.72 -8.06 -2.34
N GLN A 40 -2.17 -7.48 -3.46
CA GLN A 40 -1.61 -7.80 -4.79
C GLN A 40 -0.15 -7.37 -4.89
N LEU A 41 0.19 -6.15 -4.45
CA LEU A 41 1.56 -5.63 -4.42
C LEU A 41 2.46 -6.46 -3.49
N LEU A 42 1.92 -6.97 -2.39
CA LEU A 42 2.63 -7.87 -1.47
C LEU A 42 2.92 -9.20 -2.15
N ALA A 43 1.94 -9.78 -2.84
CA ALA A 43 2.11 -11.02 -3.60
C ALA A 43 3.12 -10.85 -4.76
N ALA A 44 3.18 -9.67 -5.36
CA ALA A 44 4.16 -9.31 -6.38
C ALA A 44 5.57 -9.02 -5.81
N GLY A 45 5.71 -8.90 -4.49
CA GLY A 45 6.98 -8.57 -3.83
C GLY A 45 7.39 -7.09 -3.92
N SER A 46 6.46 -6.20 -4.31
CA SER A 46 6.71 -4.75 -4.44
C SER A 46 6.58 -4.02 -3.10
N VAL A 47 5.77 -4.55 -2.17
CA VAL A 47 5.61 -4.00 -0.82
C VAL A 47 5.77 -5.08 0.24
N VAL A 48 6.11 -4.66 1.45
CA VAL A 48 6.13 -5.48 2.65
C VAL A 48 5.22 -4.88 3.71
N ARG A 49 4.59 -5.76 4.47
CA ARG A 49 3.73 -5.39 5.60
C ARG A 49 4.52 -5.48 6.91
N HIS A 50 4.61 -4.38 7.63
CA HIS A 50 5.17 -4.28 8.97
C HIS A 50 4.04 -4.04 9.99
N GLY A 51 4.08 -4.72 11.13
CA GLY A 51 3.15 -4.48 12.24
C GLY A 51 2.80 -5.77 12.97
N GLU A 52 3.00 -5.79 14.30
CA GLU A 52 2.69 -6.93 15.16
C GLU A 52 1.24 -6.92 15.69
N LYS A 53 0.54 -5.78 15.57
CA LYS A 53 -0.85 -5.61 16.00
C LYS A 53 -1.75 -5.25 14.81
N ALA A 54 -2.93 -5.87 14.75
CA ALA A 54 -3.89 -5.76 13.66
C ALA A 54 -4.35 -4.31 13.33
N GLY A 55 -4.17 -3.36 14.25
CA GLY A 55 -4.52 -1.94 14.07
C GLY A 55 -3.37 -1.02 13.63
N ASP A 56 -2.13 -1.53 13.59
CA ASP A 56 -0.91 -0.75 13.27
C ASP A 56 -0.15 -1.37 12.10
N LEU A 57 -0.88 -1.89 11.11
CA LEU A 57 -0.30 -2.40 9.89
C LEU A 57 0.21 -1.24 9.04
N HIS A 58 1.53 -1.18 8.86
CA HIS A 58 2.23 -0.22 8.02
C HIS A 58 2.80 -0.95 6.81
N TRP A 59 2.63 -0.37 5.64
CA TRP A 59 3.13 -0.86 4.38
C TRP A 59 4.37 -0.08 3.99
N LYS A 60 5.36 -0.78 3.45
CA LYS A 60 6.59 -0.19 2.94
C LYS A 60 6.89 -0.75 1.57
N LEU A 61 7.37 0.10 0.68
CA LEU A 61 7.89 -0.34 -0.61
C LEU A 61 9.18 -1.12 -0.41
N VAL A 62 9.27 -2.24 -1.11
CA VAL A 62 10.52 -2.98 -1.27
C VAL A 62 11.37 -2.16 -2.23
N ARG A 63 12.40 -1.48 -1.71
CA ARG A 63 13.40 -0.89 -2.59
C ARG A 63 14.20 -2.02 -3.23
N PRO A 64 14.38 -2.05 -4.56
CA PRO A 64 15.37 -2.92 -5.15
C PRO A 64 16.72 -2.55 -4.53
N THR A 65 17.30 -3.48 -3.79
CA THR A 65 18.66 -3.33 -3.28
C THR A 65 19.55 -3.48 -4.50
N GLY A 66 20.01 -2.35 -5.02
CA GLY A 66 20.95 -2.32 -6.16
C GLY A 66 22.27 -2.99 -5.83
#